data_AF-A0A975AI88-F1
#
_entry.id   AF-A0A975AI88-F1
#
_cell.length_a   1.000
_cell.length_b   1.000
_cell.length_c   1.000
_cell.angle_alpha   90.00
_cell.angle_beta   90.00
_cell.angle_gamma   90.00
#
_symmetry.space_group_name_H-M   'P 1'
#
loop_
_entity.id
_entity.type
_entity.pdbx_description
1 polymer ?
#
loop_
_entity_poly.entity_id
_entity_poly.type
_entity_poly.pdbx_seq_one_letter_code
_entity_poly.pdbx_strand_id
1 'polypeptide(L)'
;MGLKGKVLIAQSGGPTAVINQSLVGIVAEARKFAQVDRVYGALRGVEGILNENFLDLTQETTHNLEQVAKTPSSALLSTRVKPDTAYCKEMFKVMKAHDIRYFFYIGGNDSSDTARIVNEEANAANYDLRVIHVPKTIDNDLVLNDHTPGFGSAARFVAQAFMGVNLDVRALNGVYIGVVMGRHTGFLTASSAIARKYEADGPHLIYLPERTFSMEQFLLDVKSVHQKYGYCVVAVSEGITDETGTPIAASLNKNLDKDAHGNITLSGTGVLGTCWPMRSSPS
;
A
#
# COMPACT_ATOMS: atom_id res chain seq x y z
N MET A 1 20.65 6.31 33.04
CA MET A 1 19.72 7.43 32.73
C MET A 1 19.13 7.14 31.35
N GLY A 2 17.81 7.21 31.17
CA GLY A 2 17.20 6.94 29.86
C GLY A 2 17.58 8.01 28.83
N LEU A 3 17.61 7.65 27.54
CA LEU A 3 17.86 8.60 26.46
C LEU A 3 16.79 9.70 26.47
N LYS A 4 17.20 10.95 26.64
CA LYS A 4 16.29 12.11 26.69
C LYS A 4 16.39 12.90 25.39
N GLY A 5 15.25 13.27 24.82
CA GLY A 5 15.20 14.20 23.69
C GLY A 5 13.88 14.13 22.93
N LYS A 6 13.89 14.57 21.66
CA LYS A 6 12.66 14.74 20.88
C LYS A 6 12.34 13.53 20.02
N VAL A 7 11.05 13.33 19.78
CA VAL A 7 10.50 12.31 18.88
C VAL A 7 10.20 12.95 17.53
N LEU A 8 10.53 12.26 16.44
CA LEU A 8 10.14 12.60 15.08
C LEU A 8 9.37 11.42 14.48
N ILE A 9 8.22 11.71 13.88
CA ILE A 9 7.37 10.73 13.21
C ILE A 9 7.18 11.16 11.76
N ALA A 10 7.30 10.22 10.82
CA ALA A 10 7.04 10.48 9.41
C ALA A 10 6.25 9.32 8.78
N GLN A 11 5.37 9.65 7.84
CA GLN A 11 4.59 8.70 7.04
C GLN A 11 5.15 8.63 5.62
N SER A 12 5.19 7.44 5.03
CA SER A 12 5.83 7.19 3.73
C SER A 12 5.06 6.21 2.86
N GLY A 13 5.24 6.35 1.54
CA GLY A 13 4.65 5.51 0.51
C GLY A 13 3.15 5.73 0.33
N GLY A 14 2.48 4.74 -0.27
CA GLY A 14 1.04 4.80 -0.52
C GLY A 14 0.22 4.91 0.77
N PRO A 15 -0.76 5.83 0.83
CA PRO A 15 -1.64 5.98 2.00
C PRO A 15 -2.49 4.72 2.23
N THR A 16 -2.95 4.52 3.47
CA THR A 16 -3.89 3.43 3.81
C THR A 16 -5.06 3.99 4.61
N ALA A 17 -6.11 3.17 4.78
CA ALA A 17 -7.27 3.54 5.59
C ALA A 17 -6.95 3.69 7.10
N VAL A 18 -5.79 3.21 7.57
CA VAL A 18 -5.48 3.11 9.00
C VAL A 18 -4.10 3.67 9.39
N ILE A 19 -3.33 4.23 8.45
CA ILE A 19 -1.98 4.75 8.73
C ILE A 19 -1.96 5.82 9.85
N ASN A 20 -3.05 6.58 10.00
CA ASN A 20 -3.18 7.59 11.05
C ASN A 20 -3.36 6.99 12.45
N GLN A 21 -3.89 5.76 12.56
CA GLN A 21 -3.93 5.05 13.84
C GLN A 21 -2.52 4.79 14.37
N SER A 22 -1.60 4.36 13.50
CA SER A 22 -0.19 4.16 13.89
C SER A 22 0.46 5.47 14.33
N LEU A 23 0.25 6.55 13.57
CA LEU A 23 0.75 7.89 13.94
C LEU A 23 0.25 8.30 15.32
N VAL A 24 -1.06 8.25 15.54
CA VAL A 24 -1.69 8.69 16.78
C VAL A 24 -1.30 7.79 17.95
N GLY A 25 -1.17 6.48 17.73
CA GLY A 25 -0.69 5.54 18.74
C GLY A 25 0.72 5.90 19.22
N ILE A 26 1.63 6.24 18.31
CA ILE A 26 2.99 6.69 18.66
C ILE A 26 2.95 8.00 19.44
N VAL A 27 2.17 9.00 18.98
CA VAL A 27 2.06 10.30 19.66
C VAL A 27 1.51 10.13 21.08
N ALA A 28 0.41 9.37 21.22
CA ALA A 28 -0.24 9.14 22.51
C ALA A 28 0.66 8.39 23.49
N GLU A 29 1.46 7.43 23.01
CA GLU A 29 2.39 6.68 23.85
C GLU A 29 3.63 7.52 24.20
N ALA A 30 4.24 8.20 23.23
CA ALA A 30 5.42 9.03 23.45
C ALA A 30 5.20 10.11 24.53
N ARG A 31 4.01 10.72 24.54
CA ARG A 31 3.63 11.77 25.52
C ARG A 31 3.56 11.29 26.96
N LYS A 32 3.52 9.97 27.21
CA LYS A 32 3.50 9.40 28.58
C LYS A 32 4.87 9.38 29.25
N PHE A 33 5.95 9.57 28.48
CA PHE A 33 7.31 9.41 28.95
C PHE A 33 7.99 10.75 29.21
N ALA A 34 8.42 10.98 30.45
CA ALA A 34 9.07 12.24 30.85
C ALA A 34 10.42 12.50 30.16
N GLN A 35 11.05 11.47 29.58
CA GLN A 35 12.26 11.63 28.77
C GLN A 35 12.00 12.14 27.34
N VAL A 36 10.73 12.21 26.90
CA VAL A 36 10.35 12.76 25.60
C VAL A 36 10.02 14.24 25.80
N ASP A 37 10.84 15.12 25.24
CA ASP A 37 10.66 16.58 25.40
C ASP A 37 9.57 17.14 24.47
N ARG A 38 9.56 16.68 23.21
CA ARG A 38 8.60 17.09 22.18
C ARG A 38 8.33 15.96 21.20
N VAL A 39 7.16 15.98 20.59
CA VAL A 39 6.76 15.06 19.53
C VAL A 39 6.49 15.84 18.25
N TYR A 40 7.30 15.59 17.21
CA TYR A 40 7.13 16.21 15.90
C TYR A 40 6.59 15.21 14.87
N GLY A 41 5.73 15.69 13.97
CA GLY A 41 5.36 15.03 12.73
C GLY A 41 5.97 15.74 11.52
N ALA A 42 6.67 15.03 10.65
CA ALA A 42 7.19 15.60 9.40
C ALA A 42 6.15 15.58 8.28
N LEU A 43 5.84 16.76 7.72
CA LEU A 43 4.90 16.87 6.61
C LEU A 43 5.54 16.39 5.30
N ARG A 44 4.87 15.52 4.54
CA ARG A 44 5.37 14.90 3.29
C ARG A 44 6.60 13.99 3.50
N GLY A 45 6.64 13.28 4.62
CA GLY A 45 7.63 12.20 4.83
C GLY A 45 9.08 12.71 4.83
N VAL A 46 9.95 12.06 4.04
CA VAL A 46 11.39 12.40 3.98
C VAL A 46 11.65 13.82 3.48
N GLU A 47 10.79 14.35 2.60
CA GLU A 47 10.91 15.73 2.11
C GLU A 47 10.67 16.74 3.22
N GLY A 48 9.72 16.46 4.12
CA GLY A 48 9.48 17.29 5.30
C GLY A 48 10.65 17.33 6.25
N ILE A 49 11.38 16.21 6.35
CA ILE A 49 12.56 16.11 7.19
C ILE A 49 13.68 16.98 6.64
N LEU A 50 13.98 16.89 5.34
CA LEU A 50 15.02 17.74 4.75
C LEU A 50 14.70 19.22 4.79
N ASN A 51 13.43 19.58 4.58
CA ASN A 51 13.00 20.98 4.57
C ASN A 51 12.63 21.52 5.97
N GLU A 52 12.90 20.76 7.03
CA GLU A 52 12.60 21.12 8.42
C GLU A 52 11.12 21.50 8.65
N ASN A 53 10.21 20.90 7.86
CA ASN A 53 8.78 21.16 7.90
C ASN A 53 8.10 20.24 8.91
N PHE A 54 8.20 20.62 10.18
CA PHE A 54 7.70 19.86 11.32
C PHE A 54 6.43 20.48 11.91
N LEU A 55 5.45 19.62 12.20
CA LEU A 55 4.28 19.93 13.01
C LEU A 55 4.54 19.49 14.46
N ASP A 56 4.39 20.40 15.42
CA ASP A 56 4.51 20.08 16.86
C ASP A 56 3.21 19.45 17.36
N LEU A 57 3.26 18.14 17.65
CA LEU A 57 2.13 17.33 18.11
C LEU A 57 2.09 17.21 19.64
N THR A 58 3.01 17.86 20.35
CA THR A 58 3.18 17.71 21.81
C THR A 58 1.93 18.14 22.58
N GLN A 59 1.30 19.24 22.14
CA GLN A 59 0.16 19.87 22.81
C GLN A 59 -1.18 19.62 22.12
N GLU A 60 -1.20 18.78 21.08
CA GLU A 60 -2.46 18.43 20.43
C GLU A 60 -3.41 17.72 21.39
N THR A 61 -4.69 18.07 21.32
CA THR A 61 -5.69 17.49 22.21
C THR A 61 -5.89 16.01 21.87
N THR A 62 -6.10 15.17 22.89
CA THR A 62 -6.42 13.75 22.68
C THR A 62 -7.63 13.59 21.78
N HIS A 63 -8.63 14.46 21.92
CA HIS A 63 -9.81 14.48 21.06
C HIS A 63 -9.45 14.68 19.58
N ASN A 64 -8.64 15.70 19.24
CA ASN A 64 -8.21 15.94 17.85
C ASN A 64 -7.42 14.75 17.30
N LEU A 65 -6.49 14.21 18.09
CA LEU A 65 -5.71 13.04 17.69
C LEU A 65 -6.62 11.83 17.40
N GLU A 66 -7.63 11.57 18.23
CA GLU A 66 -8.61 10.51 17.98
C GLU A 66 -9.47 10.75 16.73
N GLN A 67 -9.78 12.01 16.39
CA GLN A 67 -10.47 12.31 15.14
C GLN A 67 -9.55 12.03 13.94
N VAL A 68 -8.29 12.45 14.00
CA VAL A 68 -7.28 12.16 12.96
C VAL A 68 -7.06 10.66 12.81
N ALA A 69 -7.06 9.90 13.90
CA ALA A 69 -6.93 8.44 13.85
C ALA A 69 -8.06 7.74 13.08
N LYS A 70 -9.25 8.39 13.01
CA LYS A 70 -10.44 7.87 12.31
C LYS A 70 -10.51 8.31 10.84
N THR A 71 -9.63 9.20 10.38
CA THR A 71 -9.61 9.60 8.97
C THR A 71 -8.73 8.66 8.14
N PRO A 72 -9.17 8.31 6.91
CA PRO A 72 -8.33 7.55 6.00
C PRO A 72 -7.20 8.43 5.46
N SER A 73 -6.26 7.80 4.74
CA SER A 73 -5.11 8.46 4.15
C SER A 73 -4.08 8.94 5.17
N SER A 74 -3.03 9.60 4.70
CA SER A 74 -1.88 10.05 5.49
C SER A 74 -2.12 11.48 5.99
N ALA A 75 -2.31 11.67 7.30
CA ALA A 75 -2.55 12.98 7.91
C ALA A 75 -1.35 13.92 7.81
N LEU A 76 -0.13 13.38 7.86
CA LEU A 76 1.10 14.15 7.63
C LEU A 76 1.44 14.28 6.14
N LEU A 77 0.49 13.96 5.25
CA LEU A 77 0.74 13.76 3.82
C LEU A 77 1.76 12.63 3.60
N SER A 78 2.15 12.37 2.35
CA SER A 78 3.16 11.36 2.03
C SER A 78 3.98 11.81 0.84
N THR A 79 5.06 11.08 0.60
CA THR A 79 5.94 11.27 -0.55
C THR A 79 6.24 9.93 -1.21
N ARG A 80 6.59 10.02 -2.49
CA ARG A 80 7.11 8.91 -3.29
C ARG A 80 8.63 9.04 -3.52
N VAL A 81 9.29 10.01 -2.89
CA VAL A 81 10.75 10.10 -2.96
C VAL A 81 11.34 8.88 -2.24
N LYS A 82 12.13 8.10 -2.97
CA LYS A 82 12.96 7.02 -2.41
C LYS A 82 14.30 7.64 -2.02
N PRO A 83 14.58 7.82 -0.71
CA PRO A 83 15.82 8.42 -0.29
C PRO A 83 16.99 7.46 -0.55
N ASP A 84 18.03 7.95 -1.20
CA ASP A 84 19.30 7.23 -1.29
C ASP A 84 20.15 7.47 -0.03
N THR A 85 21.35 6.89 0.01
CA THR A 85 22.27 7.06 1.15
C THR A 85 22.64 8.52 1.40
N ALA A 86 22.83 9.33 0.35
CA ALA A 86 23.18 10.75 0.51
C ALA A 86 22.00 11.53 1.10
N TYR A 87 20.79 11.25 0.63
CA TYR A 87 19.56 11.82 1.16
C TYR A 87 19.36 11.45 2.64
N CYS A 88 19.58 10.19 3.01
CA CYS A 88 19.49 9.74 4.41
C CYS A 88 20.52 10.44 5.31
N LYS A 89 21.73 10.72 4.80
CA LYS A 89 22.75 11.49 5.52
C LYS A 89 22.31 12.92 5.81
N GLU A 90 21.72 13.60 4.83
CA GLU A 90 21.19 14.95 5.05
C GLU A 90 20.02 14.94 6.04
N MET A 91 19.12 13.95 5.95
CA MET A 91 18.05 13.77 6.94
C MET A 91 18.60 13.59 8.35
N PHE A 92 19.64 12.77 8.51
CA PHE A 92 20.29 12.54 9.80
C PHE A 92 20.91 13.83 10.37
N LYS A 93 21.53 14.66 9.52
CA LYS A 93 22.05 15.97 9.97
C LYS A 93 20.94 16.86 10.53
N VAL A 94 19.78 16.91 9.87
CA VAL A 94 18.61 17.65 10.39
C VAL A 94 18.15 17.06 11.72
N MET A 95 17.99 15.73 11.81
CA MET A 95 17.58 15.07 13.05
C MET A 95 18.53 15.40 14.21
N LYS A 96 19.84 15.37 13.96
CA LYS A 96 20.87 15.72 14.94
C LYS A 96 20.81 17.20 15.35
N ALA A 97 20.63 18.11 14.39
CA ALA A 97 20.51 19.55 14.65
C ALA A 97 19.29 19.88 15.53
N HIS A 98 18.21 19.13 15.37
CA HIS A 98 16.97 19.29 16.15
C HIS A 98 16.95 18.51 17.47
N ASP A 99 18.03 17.82 17.84
CA ASP A 99 18.10 16.93 19.02
C ASP A 99 17.00 15.86 19.01
N ILE A 100 16.71 15.31 17.83
CA ILE A 100 15.83 14.16 17.68
C ILE A 100 16.58 12.93 18.19
N ARG A 101 15.96 12.19 19.11
CA ARG A 101 16.52 10.98 19.74
C ARG A 101 15.71 9.73 19.45
N TYR A 102 14.50 9.91 18.94
CA TYR A 102 13.60 8.83 18.54
C TYR A 102 13.02 9.16 17.18
N PHE A 103 13.23 8.29 16.20
CA PHE A 103 12.66 8.42 14.87
C PHE A 103 11.75 7.23 14.56
N PHE A 104 10.47 7.50 14.37
CA PHE A 104 9.48 6.51 13.96
C PHE A 104 9.12 6.72 12.49
N TYR A 105 9.37 5.71 11.66
CA TYR A 105 9.08 5.80 10.24
C TYR A 105 8.01 4.80 9.82
N ILE A 106 6.81 5.32 9.53
CA ILE A 106 5.63 4.54 9.20
C ILE A 106 5.59 4.30 7.69
N GLY A 107 5.77 3.06 7.26
CA GLY A 107 5.80 2.75 5.83
C GLY A 107 6.09 1.30 5.47
N GLY A 108 6.35 1.06 4.18
CA GLY A 108 6.58 -0.26 3.60
C GLY A 108 8.06 -0.64 3.56
N ASN A 109 8.42 -1.48 2.59
CA ASN A 109 9.78 -2.01 2.39
C ASN A 109 10.84 -0.91 2.26
N ASP A 110 10.63 0.09 1.40
CA ASP A 110 11.58 1.20 1.22
C ASP A 110 11.79 2.02 2.51
N SER A 111 10.75 2.13 3.34
CA SER A 111 10.83 2.84 4.62
C SER A 111 11.66 2.07 5.65
N SER A 112 11.60 0.74 5.62
CA SER A 112 12.46 -0.11 6.45
C SER A 112 13.93 0.06 6.06
N ASP A 113 14.23 0.12 4.76
CA ASP A 113 15.62 0.33 4.30
C ASP A 113 16.14 1.74 4.66
N THR A 114 15.30 2.77 4.48
CA THR A 114 15.62 4.13 4.94
C THR A 114 15.94 4.17 6.44
N ALA A 115 15.11 3.50 7.26
CA ALA A 115 15.31 3.43 8.71
C ALA A 115 16.64 2.76 9.07
N ARG A 116 17.02 1.69 8.35
CA ARG A 116 18.33 1.02 8.49
C ARG A 116 19.48 1.98 8.19
N ILE A 117 19.44 2.68 7.05
CA ILE A 117 20.51 3.62 6.66
C ILE A 117 20.65 4.75 7.68
N VAL A 118 19.55 5.38 8.11
CA VAL A 118 19.59 6.45 9.13
C VAL A 118 20.17 5.94 10.46
N ASN A 119 19.86 4.71 10.86
CA ASN A 119 20.43 4.10 12.06
C ASN A 119 21.94 3.85 11.93
N GLU A 120 22.40 3.39 10.76
CA GLU A 120 23.83 3.21 10.47
C GLU A 120 24.60 4.54 10.54
N GLU A 121 24.04 5.62 9.98
CA GLU A 121 24.64 6.96 10.05
C GLU A 121 24.70 7.49 11.49
N ALA A 122 23.67 7.26 12.30
CA ALA A 122 23.68 7.64 13.70
C ALA A 122 24.75 6.91 14.51
N ASN A 123 24.92 5.60 14.28
CA ASN A 123 25.97 4.80 14.91
C ASN A 123 27.36 5.29 14.49
N ALA A 124 27.58 5.55 13.20
CA ALA A 124 28.85 6.07 12.69
C ALA A 124 29.20 7.45 13.29
N ALA A 125 28.18 8.27 13.57
CA ALA A 125 28.35 9.57 14.19
C ALA A 125 28.40 9.54 15.74
N ASN A 126 28.38 8.35 16.37
CA ASN A 126 28.27 8.16 17.83
C ASN A 126 27.14 9.01 18.44
N TYR A 127 26.00 9.07 17.75
CA TYR A 127 24.84 9.85 18.18
C TYR A 127 23.73 8.90 18.59
N ASP A 128 23.34 8.96 19.87
CA ASP A 128 22.25 8.15 20.39
C ASP A 128 20.91 8.54 19.72
N LEU A 129 20.52 7.76 18.71
CA LEU A 129 19.25 7.85 18.00
C LEU A 129 18.62 6.45 17.96
N ARG A 130 17.38 6.35 18.41
CA ARG A 130 16.57 5.13 18.27
C ARG A 130 15.73 5.27 17.01
N VAL A 131 16.00 4.43 16.02
CA VAL A 131 15.21 4.38 14.78
C VAL A 131 14.28 3.16 14.83
N ILE A 132 12.99 3.38 14.60
CA ILE A 132 11.95 2.36 14.65
C ILE A 132 11.15 2.41 13.36
N HIS A 133 11.20 1.32 12.59
CA HIS A 133 10.28 1.12 11.48
C HIS A 133 8.91 0.70 12.02
N VAL A 134 7.85 1.32 11.51
CA VAL A 134 6.47 1.03 11.86
C VAL A 134 5.78 0.45 10.62
N PRO A 135 5.50 -0.87 10.59
CA PRO A 135 4.96 -1.54 9.42
C PRO A 135 3.68 -0.92 8.86
N LYS A 136 3.66 -0.66 7.55
CA LYS A 136 2.47 -0.23 6.80
C LYS A 136 2.58 -0.63 5.34
N THR A 137 1.65 -1.45 4.87
CA THR A 137 1.49 -1.77 3.43
C THR A 137 0.11 -2.41 3.23
N ILE A 138 -0.51 -2.18 2.07
CA ILE A 138 -1.73 -2.89 1.66
C ILE A 138 -1.40 -4.20 0.95
N ASP A 139 -0.17 -4.35 0.45
CA ASP A 139 0.28 -5.50 -0.33
C ASP A 139 0.64 -6.72 0.57
N ASN A 140 0.70 -6.51 1.88
CA ASN A 140 1.05 -7.51 2.89
C ASN A 140 2.38 -8.23 2.63
N ASP A 141 3.37 -7.48 2.13
CA ASP A 141 4.63 -7.97 1.58
C ASP A 141 5.85 -7.70 2.47
N LEU A 142 5.64 -7.33 3.74
CA LEU A 142 6.72 -7.14 4.69
C LEU A 142 7.15 -8.48 5.29
N VAL A 143 8.43 -8.82 5.14
CA VAL A 143 9.02 -10.03 5.71
C VAL A 143 8.79 -10.09 7.24
N LEU A 144 8.65 -11.31 7.77
CA LEU A 144 8.40 -11.61 9.19
C LEU A 144 7.01 -11.22 9.72
N ASN A 145 6.21 -10.48 8.95
CA ASN A 145 4.86 -10.10 9.33
C ASN A 145 3.85 -11.03 8.65
N ASP A 146 2.91 -11.55 9.43
CA ASP A 146 1.77 -12.30 8.89
C ASP A 146 0.72 -11.33 8.30
N HIS A 147 0.45 -10.23 9.00
CA HIS A 147 -0.45 -9.17 8.56
C HIS A 147 0.14 -7.78 8.81
N THR A 148 -0.01 -6.87 7.85
CA THR A 148 0.46 -5.49 7.95
C THR A 148 -0.69 -4.50 8.11
N PRO A 149 -0.52 -3.42 8.91
CA PRO A 149 -1.51 -2.35 9.01
C PRO A 149 -1.87 -1.76 7.63
N GLY A 150 -3.15 -1.83 7.29
CA GLY A 150 -3.70 -1.40 6.00
C GLY A 150 -4.28 -2.55 5.18
N PHE A 151 -3.64 -3.73 5.20
CA PHE A 151 -4.05 -4.88 4.40
C PHE A 151 -5.49 -5.32 4.70
N GLY A 152 -5.84 -5.57 5.97
CA GLY A 152 -7.19 -6.05 6.33
C GLY A 152 -8.33 -5.13 5.85
N SER A 153 -8.12 -3.81 5.92
CA SER A 153 -9.09 -2.83 5.41
C SER A 153 -9.20 -2.85 3.89
N ALA A 154 -8.07 -2.98 3.18
CA ALA A 154 -8.03 -3.09 1.73
C ALA A 154 -8.64 -4.41 1.25
N ALA A 155 -8.32 -5.52 1.90
CA ALA A 155 -8.86 -6.85 1.64
C ALA A 155 -10.39 -6.88 1.80
N ARG A 156 -10.91 -6.27 2.88
CA ARG A 156 -12.36 -6.11 3.08
C ARG A 156 -13.00 -5.33 1.93
N PHE A 157 -12.38 -4.23 1.51
CA PHE A 157 -12.88 -3.44 0.38
C PHE A 157 -12.90 -4.25 -0.92
N VAL A 158 -11.83 -4.98 -1.23
CA VAL A 158 -11.75 -5.85 -2.41
C VAL A 158 -12.85 -6.89 -2.38
N ALA A 159 -13.01 -7.61 -1.27
CA ALA A 159 -14.07 -8.60 -1.13
C ALA A 159 -15.47 -7.98 -1.36
N GLN A 160 -15.76 -6.84 -0.72
CA GLN A 160 -17.04 -6.13 -0.90
C GLN A 160 -17.28 -5.66 -2.34
N ALA A 161 -16.24 -5.18 -3.02
CA ALA A 161 -16.33 -4.78 -4.42
C ALA A 161 -16.70 -5.98 -5.31
N PHE A 162 -16.05 -7.12 -5.14
CA PHE A 162 -16.36 -8.33 -5.89
C PHE A 162 -17.73 -8.92 -5.56
N MET A 163 -18.21 -8.80 -4.31
CA MET A 163 -19.58 -9.17 -3.96
C MET A 163 -20.61 -8.37 -4.75
N GLY A 164 -20.42 -7.05 -4.87
CA GLY A 164 -21.29 -6.17 -5.66
C GLY A 164 -21.23 -6.49 -7.15
N VAL A 165 -20.03 -6.57 -7.71
CA VAL A 165 -19.79 -6.91 -9.13
C VAL A 165 -20.38 -8.27 -9.48
N ASN A 166 -20.25 -9.27 -8.61
CA ASN A 166 -20.81 -10.59 -8.84
C ASN A 166 -22.34 -10.54 -9.08
N LEU A 167 -23.07 -9.78 -8.25
CA LEU A 167 -24.52 -9.66 -8.40
C LEU A 167 -24.91 -8.93 -9.70
N ASP A 168 -24.15 -7.89 -10.06
CA ASP A 168 -24.39 -7.11 -11.28
C ASP A 168 -24.16 -7.96 -12.55
N VAL A 169 -23.03 -8.64 -12.62
CA VAL A 169 -22.65 -9.48 -13.77
C VAL A 169 -23.56 -10.69 -13.91
N ARG A 170 -24.01 -11.27 -12.78
CA ARG A 170 -24.99 -12.35 -12.75
C ARG A 170 -26.35 -11.93 -13.32
N ALA A 171 -26.74 -10.67 -13.18
CA ALA A 171 -28.00 -10.16 -13.72
C ALA A 171 -27.95 -9.91 -15.24
N LEU A 172 -26.77 -9.63 -15.78
CA LEU A 172 -26.58 -9.21 -17.18
C LEU A 172 -25.92 -10.26 -18.09
N ASN A 173 -25.48 -11.40 -17.55
CA ASN A 173 -24.84 -12.50 -18.28
C ASN A 173 -23.61 -12.05 -19.11
N GLY A 174 -22.49 -11.75 -18.44
CA GLY A 174 -21.27 -11.30 -19.09
C GLY A 174 -19.97 -11.76 -18.42
N VAL A 175 -18.85 -11.21 -18.90
CA VAL A 175 -17.52 -11.42 -18.33
C VAL A 175 -17.02 -10.10 -17.75
N TYR A 176 -16.64 -10.11 -16.47
CA TYR A 176 -15.99 -8.99 -15.80
C TYR A 176 -14.58 -9.36 -15.37
N ILE A 177 -13.62 -8.47 -15.60
CA ILE A 177 -12.23 -8.62 -15.18
C ILE A 177 -11.87 -7.44 -14.27
N GLY A 178 -11.72 -7.71 -12.98
CA GLY A 178 -11.30 -6.72 -11.99
C GLY A 178 -9.80 -6.78 -11.74
N VAL A 179 -9.09 -5.71 -12.08
CA VAL A 179 -7.67 -5.56 -11.77
C VAL A 179 -7.51 -5.06 -10.33
N VAL A 180 -6.76 -5.81 -9.52
CA VAL A 180 -6.53 -5.54 -8.11
C VAL A 180 -5.06 -5.16 -7.90
N MET A 181 -4.79 -4.21 -7.02
CA MET A 181 -3.43 -3.83 -6.63
C MET A 181 -2.66 -5.02 -6.03
N GLY A 182 -1.33 -4.99 -6.14
CA GLY A 182 -0.45 -6.02 -5.61
C GLY A 182 0.60 -6.44 -6.63
N ARG A 183 1.57 -5.55 -6.90
CA ARG A 183 2.51 -5.70 -8.02
C ARG A 183 3.40 -6.95 -7.95
N HIS A 184 3.83 -7.34 -6.75
CA HIS A 184 4.73 -8.47 -6.56
C HIS A 184 4.13 -9.57 -5.68
N THR A 185 3.00 -9.29 -5.03
CA THR A 185 2.33 -10.20 -4.11
C THR A 185 0.82 -10.22 -4.38
N GLY A 186 0.24 -11.41 -4.27
CA GLY A 186 -1.16 -11.67 -4.59
C GLY A 186 -2.10 -11.62 -3.40
N PHE A 187 -1.64 -11.30 -2.18
CA PHE A 187 -2.48 -11.34 -0.97
C PHE A 187 -3.77 -10.52 -1.13
N LEU A 188 -3.66 -9.32 -1.67
CA LEU A 188 -4.81 -8.44 -1.86
C LEU A 188 -5.77 -8.98 -2.93
N THR A 189 -5.26 -9.46 -4.07
CA THR A 189 -6.08 -10.12 -5.09
C THR A 189 -6.73 -11.40 -4.56
N ALA A 190 -6.00 -12.22 -3.80
CA ALA A 190 -6.48 -13.45 -3.20
C ALA A 190 -7.61 -13.21 -2.20
N SER A 191 -7.60 -12.06 -1.50
CA SER A 191 -8.69 -11.69 -0.59
C SER A 191 -10.07 -11.57 -1.27
N SER A 192 -10.10 -11.37 -2.60
CA SER A 192 -11.35 -11.40 -3.38
C SER A 192 -12.08 -12.74 -3.27
N ALA A 193 -11.39 -13.84 -2.97
CA ALA A 193 -12.01 -15.15 -2.74
C ALA A 193 -13.01 -15.14 -1.58
N ILE A 194 -12.83 -14.26 -0.60
CA ILE A 194 -13.73 -14.09 0.57
C ILE A 194 -15.13 -13.66 0.13
N ALA A 195 -15.27 -13.06 -1.06
CA ALA A 195 -16.56 -12.68 -1.62
C ALA A 195 -17.48 -13.88 -1.94
N ARG A 196 -16.91 -15.09 -2.13
CA ARG A 196 -17.65 -16.28 -2.52
C ARG A 196 -18.39 -16.88 -1.33
N LYS A 197 -19.73 -16.90 -1.36
CA LYS A 197 -20.55 -17.58 -0.35
C LYS A 197 -21.08 -18.92 -0.83
N TYR A 198 -21.41 -19.01 -2.11
CA TYR A 198 -21.92 -20.22 -2.77
C TYR A 198 -21.02 -20.64 -3.93
N GLU A 199 -21.16 -21.87 -4.42
CA GLU A 199 -20.35 -22.42 -5.51
C GLU A 199 -20.44 -21.60 -6.81
N ALA A 200 -21.56 -20.89 -7.03
CA ALA A 200 -21.76 -20.06 -8.20
C ALA A 200 -21.30 -18.60 -8.01
N ASP A 201 -20.83 -18.21 -6.82
CA ASP A 201 -20.43 -16.82 -6.59
C ASP A 201 -19.04 -16.51 -7.16
N GLY A 202 -18.96 -15.35 -7.82
CA GLY A 202 -17.72 -14.74 -8.27
C GLY A 202 -16.89 -14.11 -7.12
N PRO A 203 -15.61 -13.78 -7.36
CA PRO A 203 -14.89 -13.99 -8.62
C PRO A 203 -14.67 -15.48 -8.86
N HIS A 204 -14.96 -16.02 -10.03
CA HIS A 204 -14.79 -17.45 -10.32
C HIS A 204 -13.32 -17.82 -10.53
N LEU A 205 -12.58 -16.91 -11.17
CA LEU A 205 -11.16 -17.08 -11.49
C LEU A 205 -10.36 -16.01 -10.76
N ILE A 206 -9.20 -16.41 -10.21
CA ILE A 206 -8.29 -15.53 -9.48
C ILE A 206 -6.88 -15.77 -10.00
N TYR A 207 -6.24 -14.71 -10.52
CA TYR A 207 -4.90 -14.74 -11.07
C TYR A 207 -3.97 -13.88 -10.23
N LEU A 208 -2.89 -14.49 -9.76
CA LEU A 208 -1.96 -13.92 -8.77
C LEU A 208 -0.55 -13.80 -9.39
N PRO A 209 0.27 -12.82 -8.96
CA PRO A 209 1.63 -12.63 -9.48
C PRO A 209 2.59 -13.78 -9.14
N GLU A 210 2.27 -14.61 -8.15
CA GLU A 210 3.06 -15.79 -7.77
C GLU A 210 2.96 -16.94 -8.79
N ARG A 211 2.05 -16.85 -9.77
CA ARG A 211 1.86 -17.84 -10.83
C ARG A 211 1.99 -17.19 -12.19
N THR A 212 2.68 -17.89 -13.08
CA THR A 212 2.81 -17.48 -14.47
C THR A 212 1.43 -17.44 -15.14
N PHE A 213 1.16 -16.34 -15.83
CA PHE A 213 -0.06 -16.13 -16.59
C PHE A 213 0.08 -16.65 -18.02
N SER A 214 -0.90 -17.47 -18.45
CA SER A 214 -1.04 -17.92 -19.83
C SER A 214 -2.34 -17.39 -20.42
N MET A 215 -2.23 -16.65 -21.52
CA MET A 215 -3.40 -16.09 -22.21
C MET A 215 -4.30 -17.19 -22.79
N GLU A 216 -3.70 -18.27 -23.30
CA GLU A 216 -4.46 -19.41 -23.84
C GLU A 216 -5.29 -20.07 -22.74
N GLN A 217 -4.67 -20.38 -21.60
CA GLN A 217 -5.35 -20.98 -20.45
C GLN A 217 -6.44 -20.05 -19.91
N PHE A 218 -6.16 -18.75 -19.81
CA PHE A 218 -7.12 -17.74 -19.38
C PHE A 218 -8.41 -17.76 -20.22
N LEU A 219 -8.28 -17.81 -21.55
CA LEU A 219 -9.44 -17.85 -22.46
C LEU A 219 -10.24 -19.15 -22.30
N LEU A 220 -9.56 -20.29 -22.11
CA LEU A 220 -10.21 -21.58 -21.86
C LEU A 220 -10.98 -21.57 -20.54
N ASP A 221 -10.37 -21.06 -19.47
CA ASP A 221 -10.97 -20.98 -18.14
C ASP A 221 -12.22 -20.08 -18.16
N VAL A 222 -12.13 -18.90 -18.78
CA VAL A 222 -13.27 -17.97 -18.93
C VAL A 222 -14.42 -18.64 -19.69
N LYS A 223 -14.11 -19.32 -20.80
CA LYS A 223 -15.12 -20.03 -21.60
C LYS A 223 -15.81 -21.14 -20.79
N SER A 224 -15.04 -21.93 -20.05
CA SER A 224 -15.55 -23.02 -19.21
C SER A 224 -16.48 -22.50 -18.12
N VAL A 225 -16.07 -21.47 -17.38
CA VAL A 225 -16.88 -20.85 -16.33
C VAL A 225 -18.17 -20.26 -16.90
N HIS A 226 -18.07 -19.54 -18.02
CA HIS A 226 -19.25 -18.95 -18.67
C HIS A 226 -20.23 -20.02 -19.16
N GLN A 227 -19.75 -21.16 -19.67
CA GLN A 227 -20.61 -22.28 -20.04
C GLN A 227 -21.31 -22.91 -18.83
N LYS A 228 -20.65 -22.97 -17.68
CA LYS A 228 -21.21 -23.56 -16.45
C LYS A 228 -22.25 -22.67 -15.77
N TYR A 229 -21.97 -21.37 -15.65
CA TYR A 229 -22.78 -20.45 -14.83
C TYR A 229 -23.55 -19.38 -15.63
N GLY A 230 -23.25 -19.21 -16.91
CA GLY A 230 -23.84 -18.16 -17.77
C GLY A 230 -23.19 -16.79 -17.64
N TYR A 231 -22.19 -16.64 -16.76
CA TYR A 231 -21.40 -15.44 -16.56
C TYR A 231 -20.03 -15.78 -15.96
N CYS A 232 -19.09 -14.83 -15.98
CA CYS A 232 -17.76 -15.00 -15.41
C CYS A 232 -17.28 -13.72 -14.75
N VAL A 233 -16.60 -13.84 -13.62
CA VAL A 233 -16.04 -12.73 -12.85
C VAL A 233 -14.62 -13.14 -12.52
N VAL A 234 -13.65 -12.31 -12.86
CA VAL A 234 -12.24 -12.59 -12.70
C VAL A 234 -11.62 -11.53 -11.81
N ALA A 235 -10.88 -11.95 -10.78
CA ALA A 235 -9.95 -11.09 -10.07
C ALA A 235 -8.54 -11.33 -10.59
N VAL A 236 -7.85 -10.28 -11.02
CA VAL A 236 -6.49 -10.40 -11.54
C VAL A 236 -5.60 -9.36 -10.86
N SER A 237 -4.42 -9.78 -10.39
CA SER A 237 -3.44 -8.83 -9.89
C SER A 237 -2.89 -7.98 -11.04
N GLU A 238 -2.65 -6.70 -10.79
CA GLU A 238 -1.91 -5.83 -11.71
C GLU A 238 -0.49 -6.35 -12.02
N GLY A 239 0.04 -7.21 -11.14
CA GLY A 239 1.40 -7.74 -11.17
C GLY A 239 1.60 -9.03 -11.95
N ILE A 240 0.58 -9.56 -12.64
CA ILE A 240 0.73 -10.83 -13.38
C ILE A 240 1.76 -10.73 -14.52
N THR A 241 2.54 -11.77 -14.69
CA THR A 241 3.60 -11.88 -15.71
C THR A 241 3.44 -13.13 -16.56
N ASP A 242 3.90 -13.08 -17.80
CA ASP A 242 4.00 -14.27 -18.66
C ASP A 242 5.19 -15.16 -18.31
N GLU A 243 5.39 -16.24 -19.07
CA GLU A 243 6.50 -17.20 -18.92
C GLU A 243 7.89 -16.54 -19.02
N THR A 244 7.99 -15.41 -19.72
CA THR A 244 9.23 -14.66 -19.86
C THR A 244 9.48 -13.69 -18.70
N GLY A 245 8.54 -13.62 -17.75
CA GLY A 245 8.55 -12.64 -16.66
C GLY A 245 8.10 -11.24 -17.10
N THR A 246 7.56 -11.09 -18.32
CA THR A 246 7.10 -9.79 -18.82
C THR A 246 5.73 -9.47 -18.22
N PRO A 247 5.53 -8.28 -17.63
CA PRO A 247 4.23 -7.86 -17.12
C PRO A 247 3.18 -7.83 -18.23
N ILE A 248 2.05 -8.51 -18.02
CA ILE A 248 1.00 -8.64 -19.05
C ILE A 248 0.45 -7.27 -19.47
N ALA A 249 0.36 -6.32 -18.53
CA ALA A 249 -0.09 -4.98 -18.85
C ALA A 249 0.85 -4.22 -19.78
N ALA A 250 2.16 -4.47 -19.73
CA ALA A 250 3.13 -3.90 -20.67
C ALA A 250 2.90 -4.43 -22.10
N SER A 251 2.53 -5.71 -22.21
CA SER A 251 2.23 -6.36 -23.49
C SER A 251 0.90 -5.90 -24.09
N LEU A 252 -0.09 -5.54 -23.24
CA LEU A 252 -1.42 -5.09 -23.67
C LEU A 252 -1.48 -3.60 -24.09
N ASN A 253 -0.57 -2.76 -23.59
CA ASN A 253 -0.52 -1.34 -23.97
C ASN A 253 0.90 -0.91 -24.35
N LYS A 254 1.12 -0.60 -25.63
CA LYS A 254 2.36 0.03 -26.12
C LYS A 254 2.55 1.50 -25.68
N ASN A 255 1.53 2.10 -25.04
CA ASN A 255 1.48 3.51 -24.62
C ASN A 255 1.16 3.64 -23.11
N LEU A 256 1.96 3.07 -22.21
CA LEU A 256 1.79 3.28 -20.76
C LEU A 256 2.81 4.30 -20.24
N ASP A 257 2.31 5.30 -19.51
CA ASP A 257 3.14 6.24 -18.78
C ASP A 257 3.87 5.54 -17.62
N LYS A 258 5.15 5.85 -17.45
CA LYS A 258 5.93 5.39 -16.30
C LYS A 258 5.72 6.33 -15.11
N ASP A 259 5.52 5.76 -13.93
CA ASP A 259 5.48 6.53 -12.69
C ASP A 259 6.86 7.11 -12.34
N ALA A 260 6.91 7.96 -11.31
CA ALA A 260 8.14 8.59 -10.83
C ALA A 260 9.22 7.60 -10.33
N HIS A 261 8.89 6.31 -10.22
CA HIS A 261 9.82 5.24 -9.84
C HIS A 261 10.28 4.40 -11.05
N GLY A 262 9.94 4.81 -12.28
CA GLY A 262 10.26 4.09 -13.50
C GLY A 262 9.39 2.84 -13.74
N ASN A 263 8.36 2.62 -12.92
CA ASN A 263 7.44 1.52 -13.08
C ASN A 263 6.30 1.91 -14.02
N ILE A 264 5.75 0.92 -14.72
CA ILE A 264 4.61 1.15 -15.61
C ILE A 264 3.38 1.53 -14.76
N THR A 265 2.74 2.66 -15.08
CA THR A 265 1.50 3.10 -14.43
C THR A 265 0.33 2.32 -15.01
N LEU A 266 -0.29 1.46 -14.20
CA LEU A 266 -1.39 0.58 -14.61
C LEU A 266 -2.78 1.19 -14.38
N SER A 267 -2.84 2.35 -13.73
CA SER A 267 -4.08 3.10 -13.48
C SER A 267 -4.43 3.99 -14.67
N GLY A 268 -4.77 3.38 -15.80
CA GLY A 268 -5.40 4.05 -16.95
C GLY A 268 -6.86 3.64 -17.04
N THR A 269 -7.77 4.55 -16.67
CA THR A 269 -9.24 4.42 -16.66
C THR A 269 -9.90 4.18 -18.03
N GLY A 270 -9.14 3.85 -19.08
CA GLY A 270 -9.64 3.78 -20.46
C GLY A 270 -9.87 2.39 -21.06
N VAL A 271 -9.30 1.32 -20.48
CA VAL A 271 -9.32 -0.02 -21.13
C VAL A 271 -9.74 -1.16 -20.19
N LEU A 272 -9.66 -0.97 -18.87
CA LEU A 272 -9.68 -2.09 -17.90
C LEU A 272 -10.99 -2.22 -17.10
N GLY A 273 -12.08 -1.60 -17.56
CA GLY A 273 -13.35 -1.55 -16.82
C GLY A 273 -14.62 -1.50 -17.67
N THR A 274 -14.57 -1.94 -18.92
CA THR A 274 -15.76 -2.01 -19.78
C THR A 274 -16.42 -3.38 -19.69
N CYS A 275 -17.63 -3.44 -19.13
CA CYS A 275 -18.55 -4.54 -19.41
C CYS A 275 -18.75 -4.60 -20.92
N TRP A 276 -18.29 -5.67 -21.56
CA TRP A 276 -18.63 -5.97 -22.95
C TRP A 276 -19.97 -6.70 -22.96
N PRO A 277 -21.09 -6.07 -23.38
CA PRO A 277 -22.27 -6.83 -23.74
C PRO A 277 -21.93 -7.64 -24.99
N MET A 278 -21.87 -8.97 -24.88
CA MET A 278 -21.87 -9.84 -26.07
C MET A 278 -23.22 -9.68 -26.76
N ARG A 279 -23.29 -8.79 -27.76
CA ARG A 279 -24.41 -8.78 -28.70
C ARG A 279 -24.34 -10.04 -29.55
N SER A 280 -25.35 -10.89 -29.43
CA SER A 280 -25.64 -11.92 -30.41
C SER A 280 -25.80 -11.27 -31.80
N SER A 281 -24.98 -11.71 -32.75
CA SER A 281 -25.12 -11.38 -34.17
C SER A 281 -26.52 -11.77 -34.67
N PRO A 282 -27.27 -10.88 -35.36
CA PRO A 282 -28.41 -11.31 -36.14
C PRO A 282 -27.94 -11.98 -37.43
N SER A 283 -28.64 -13.05 -37.81
CA SER A 283 -28.62 -13.70 -39.12
C SER A 283 -28.82 -12.72 -40.28
#